data_AF-A0A3E3IWR5-F1
#
_entry.id   AF-A0A3E3IWR5-F1
#
_cell.length_a   1.000
_cell.length_b   1.000
_cell.length_c   1.000
_cell.angle_alpha   90.00
_cell.angle_beta   90.00
_cell.angle_gamma   90.00
#
_symmetry.space_group_name_H-M   'P 1'
#
loop_
_entity.id
_entity.type
_entity.pdbx_description
1 polymer ?
#
loop_
_entity_poly.entity_id
_entity_poly.type
_entity_poly.pdbx_seq_one_letter_code
_entity_poly.pdbx_strand_id
1 'polypeptide(L)'
;MTNEQRTEQIIKKYGFDLINISKEEIIDLLQKEIADYQPGSSEYLRVLCGYLYCMGDISDVPLLEKAKYSINMDVGCMIDSEWIDSLKNGGISSQYIRSRQEIIDDFVLYYKDFQAEEEGLE
;
A
#
# COMPACT_ATOMS: atom_id res chain seq x y z
N MET A 1 13.72 -13.32 -4.65
CA MET A 1 13.40 -11.90 -4.86
C MET A 1 12.88 -11.38 -3.54
N THR A 2 13.49 -10.34 -3.00
CA THR A 2 13.10 -9.74 -1.72
C THR A 2 11.82 -8.91 -1.86
N ASN A 3 11.19 -8.53 -0.75
CA ASN A 3 9.98 -7.70 -0.81
C ASN A 3 10.27 -6.29 -1.32
N GLU A 4 11.47 -5.76 -1.12
CA GLU A 4 11.95 -4.51 -1.70
C GLU A 4 12.02 -4.63 -3.24
N GLN A 5 12.60 -5.71 -3.75
CA GLN A 5 12.66 -5.94 -5.21
C GLN A 5 11.26 -6.11 -5.81
N ARG A 6 10.35 -6.80 -5.11
CA ARG A 6 8.94 -6.91 -5.52
C ARG A 6 8.24 -5.54 -5.52
N THR A 7 8.55 -4.69 -4.53
CA THR A 7 8.04 -3.31 -4.42
C THR A 7 8.53 -2.46 -5.59
N GLU A 8 9.83 -2.52 -5.88
CA GLU A 8 10.38 -1.77 -7.00
C GLU A 8 9.79 -2.23 -8.34
N GLN A 9 9.62 -3.54 -8.55
CA GLN A 9 8.98 -4.08 -9.75
C GLN A 9 7.54 -3.62 -9.91
N ILE A 10 6.77 -3.58 -8.83
CA ILE A 10 5.36 -3.18 -8.89
C ILE A 10 5.23 -1.68 -9.19
N ILE A 11 6.09 -0.86 -8.60
CA ILE A 11 6.19 0.59 -8.88
C ILE A 11 6.62 0.82 -10.32
N LYS A 12 7.63 0.10 -10.83
CA LYS A 12 8.06 0.20 -12.23
C LYS A 12 6.97 -0.25 -13.22
N LYS A 13 6.18 -1.27 -12.85
CA LYS A 13 5.11 -1.80 -13.69
C LYS A 13 3.93 -0.84 -13.81
N TYR A 14 3.47 -0.28 -12.70
CA TYR A 14 2.23 0.51 -12.66
C TYR A 14 2.45 2.02 -12.56
N GLY A 15 3.61 2.46 -12.09
CA GLY A 15 3.89 3.85 -11.78
C GLY A 15 2.91 4.40 -10.74
N PHE A 16 2.56 5.67 -10.90
CA PHE A 16 1.58 6.37 -10.06
C PHE A 16 0.48 7.04 -10.88
N ASP A 17 0.29 6.59 -12.13
CA ASP A 17 -0.87 6.99 -12.93
C ASP A 17 -2.07 6.12 -12.56
N LEU A 18 -2.61 6.42 -11.38
CA LEU A 18 -3.61 5.61 -10.67
C LEU A 18 -4.88 5.33 -11.49
N ILE A 19 -5.17 6.13 -12.51
CA ILE A 19 -6.34 5.98 -13.38
C ILE A 19 -6.22 4.76 -14.30
N ASN A 20 -4.98 4.38 -14.66
CA ASN A 20 -4.70 3.33 -15.64
C ASN A 20 -4.37 1.97 -15.02
N ILE A 21 -4.33 1.87 -13.69
CA ILE A 21 -4.04 0.65 -12.96
C ILE A 21 -5.35 -0.13 -12.75
N SER A 22 -5.37 -1.44 -13.05
CA SER A 22 -6.52 -2.29 -12.69
C SER A 22 -6.59 -2.46 -11.18
N LYS A 23 -7.68 -1.97 -10.57
CA LYS A 23 -7.95 -2.20 -9.14
C LYS A 23 -8.09 -3.69 -8.83
N GLU A 24 -8.71 -4.47 -9.72
CA GLU A 24 -8.85 -5.93 -9.51
C GLU A 24 -7.49 -6.62 -9.43
N GLU A 25 -6.52 -6.24 -10.28
CA GLU A 25 -5.19 -6.82 -10.25
C GLU A 25 -4.46 -6.53 -8.92
N ILE A 26 -4.61 -5.30 -8.38
CA ILE A 26 -4.05 -4.96 -7.06
C ILE A 26 -4.74 -5.74 -5.94
N ILE A 27 -6.07 -5.90 -6.00
CA ILE A 27 -6.82 -6.71 -5.03
C ILE A 27 -6.34 -8.16 -5.05
N ASP A 28 -6.17 -8.76 -6.22
CA ASP A 28 -5.70 -10.14 -6.36
C ASP A 28 -4.29 -10.33 -5.79
N LEU A 29 -3.38 -9.39 -6.07
CA LEU A 29 -2.02 -9.42 -5.52
C LEU A 29 -2.03 -9.27 -3.99
N LEU A 30 -2.82 -8.35 -3.46
CA LEU A 30 -2.94 -8.12 -2.03
C LEU A 30 -3.55 -9.32 -1.31
N GLN A 31 -4.58 -9.94 -1.88
CA GLN A 31 -5.18 -11.17 -1.31
C GLN A 31 -4.18 -12.32 -1.27
N LYS A 32 -3.37 -12.50 -2.32
CA LYS A 32 -2.30 -13.51 -2.35
C LYS A 32 -1.25 -13.22 -1.28
N GLU A 33 -0.80 -11.98 -1.14
CA GLU A 33 0.20 -11.59 -0.14
C GLU A 33 -0.31 -11.78 1.30
N ILE A 34 -1.58 -11.49 1.57
CA ILE A 34 -2.17 -11.73 2.89
C ILE A 34 -2.27 -13.23 3.19
N ALA A 35 -2.60 -14.05 2.18
CA ALA A 35 -2.78 -15.49 2.35
C ALA A 35 -1.44 -16.24 2.53
N ASP A 36 -0.38 -15.78 1.86
CA ASP A 36 0.95 -16.37 1.86
C ASP A 36 2.02 -15.28 2.00
N TYR A 37 2.04 -14.66 3.18
CA TYR A 37 2.96 -13.55 3.48
C TYR A 37 4.41 -13.99 3.36
N GLN A 38 5.19 -13.29 2.54
CA GLN A 38 6.62 -13.51 2.43
C GLN A 38 7.36 -12.77 3.56
N PRO A 39 8.08 -13.48 4.45
CA PRO A 39 8.82 -12.85 5.54
C PRO A 39 9.89 -11.88 5.03
N GLY A 40 10.21 -10.87 5.84
CA GLY A 40 11.11 -9.78 5.49
C GLY A 40 10.41 -8.43 5.60
N SER A 41 10.86 -7.45 4.82
CA SER A 41 10.23 -6.14 4.75
C SER A 41 8.77 -6.20 4.33
N SER A 42 7.94 -5.37 4.96
CA SER A 42 6.52 -5.26 4.63
C SER A 42 6.23 -4.26 3.50
N GLU A 43 7.26 -3.71 2.85
CA GLU A 43 7.10 -2.67 1.83
C GLU A 43 6.24 -3.13 0.65
N TYR A 44 6.32 -4.41 0.26
CA TYR A 44 5.49 -4.92 -0.81
C TYR A 44 4.00 -4.95 -0.44
N LEU A 45 3.68 -5.39 0.77
CA LEU A 45 2.31 -5.36 1.28
C LEU A 45 1.82 -3.91 1.41
N ARG A 46 2.68 -3.02 1.92
CA ARG A 46 2.37 -1.60 2.14
C ARG A 46 2.07 -0.88 0.83
N VAL A 47 2.86 -1.09 -0.23
CA VAL A 47 2.62 -0.45 -1.53
C VAL A 47 1.33 -0.96 -2.18
N LEU A 48 1.01 -2.25 -2.04
CA LEU A 48 -0.27 -2.81 -2.51
C LEU A 48 -1.46 -2.20 -1.75
N CYS A 49 -1.34 -2.05 -0.43
CA CYS A 49 -2.35 -1.35 0.37
C CYS A 49 -2.48 0.12 -0.03
N GLY A 50 -1.36 0.81 -0.30
CA GLY A 50 -1.35 2.20 -0.72
C GLY A 50 -1.98 2.40 -2.10
N TYR A 51 -1.70 1.52 -3.05
CA TYR A 51 -2.38 1.51 -4.34
C TYR A 51 -3.89 1.30 -4.19
N LEU A 52 -4.30 0.32 -3.36
CA LEU A 52 -5.71 0.08 -3.10
C LEU A 52 -6.37 1.30 -2.43
N TYR A 53 -5.70 1.96 -1.49
CA TYR A 53 -6.17 3.21 -0.90
C TYR A 53 -6.34 4.32 -1.95
N CYS A 54 -5.36 4.49 -2.83
CA CYS A 54 -5.36 5.52 -3.86
C CYS A 54 -6.55 5.38 -4.82
N MET A 55 -6.85 4.15 -5.25
CA MET A 55 -7.91 3.87 -6.24
C MET A 55 -9.27 3.50 -5.63
N GLY A 56 -9.28 3.07 -4.37
CA GLY A 56 -10.41 2.40 -3.76
C GLY A 56 -11.45 3.32 -3.17
N ASP A 57 -12.44 2.71 -2.53
CA ASP A 57 -13.46 3.40 -1.76
C ASP A 57 -13.74 2.64 -0.45
N ILE A 58 -14.83 3.01 0.23
CA ILE A 58 -15.22 2.39 1.48
C ILE A 58 -15.40 0.86 1.39
N SER A 59 -15.72 0.32 0.21
CA SER A 59 -15.87 -1.12 -0.01
C SER A 59 -14.55 -1.89 0.11
N ASP A 60 -13.41 -1.21 -0.05
CA ASP A 60 -12.08 -1.80 0.00
C ASP A 60 -11.49 -1.83 1.44
N VAL A 61 -12.14 -1.12 2.38
CA VAL A 61 -11.74 -1.06 3.80
C VAL A 61 -11.56 -2.43 4.44
N PRO A 62 -12.47 -3.42 4.27
CA PRO A 62 -12.30 -4.73 4.90
C PRO A 62 -11.01 -5.45 4.47
N LEU A 63 -10.56 -5.24 3.23
CA LEU A 63 -9.32 -5.85 2.74
C LEU A 63 -8.08 -5.16 3.33
N LEU A 64 -8.09 -3.83 3.47
CA LEU A 64 -7.02 -3.08 4.14
C LEU A 64 -6.93 -3.41 5.64
N GLU A 65 -8.08 -3.51 6.32
CA GLU A 65 -8.12 -3.98 7.71
C GLU A 65 -7.60 -5.40 7.84
N LYS A 66 -7.95 -6.29 6.91
CA LYS A 66 -7.41 -7.65 6.88
C LYS A 66 -5.89 -7.64 6.74
N ALA A 67 -5.33 -6.85 5.81
CA ALA A 67 -3.89 -6.71 5.65
C ALA A 67 -3.20 -6.20 6.93
N LYS A 68 -3.82 -5.20 7.59
CA LYS A 68 -3.29 -4.58 8.80
C LYS A 68 -3.31 -5.50 10.03
N TYR A 69 -4.36 -6.30 10.20
CA TYR A 69 -4.60 -6.99 11.48
C TYR A 69 -4.38 -8.51 11.45
N SER A 70 -4.24 -9.13 10.27
CA SER A 70 -4.28 -10.61 10.17
C SER A 70 -2.93 -11.31 10.09
N ILE A 71 -1.83 -10.58 9.83
CA ILE A 71 -0.50 -11.19 9.63
C ILE A 71 0.27 -11.22 10.97
N ASN A 72 0.73 -10.07 11.44
CA ASN A 72 1.26 -9.85 12.79
C ASN A 72 1.31 -8.35 13.09
N MET A 73 1.64 -7.99 14.34
CA MET A 73 1.66 -6.59 14.79
C MET A 73 2.69 -5.73 14.04
N ASP A 74 3.90 -6.24 13.79
CA ASP A 74 4.98 -5.48 13.16
C ASP A 74 4.63 -5.14 11.71
N VAL A 75 4.12 -6.11 10.96
CA VAL A 75 3.61 -5.92 9.59
C VAL A 75 2.43 -4.96 9.58
N GLY A 76 1.52 -5.10 10.55
CA GLY A 76 0.35 -4.25 10.68
C GLY A 76 0.66 -2.78 11.00
N CYS A 77 1.76 -2.51 11.70
CA CYS A 77 2.21 -1.15 11.99
C CYS A 77 2.65 -0.39 10.72
N MET A 78 3.04 -1.09 9.66
CA MET A 78 3.49 -0.47 8.40
C MET A 78 2.34 0.01 7.51
N ILE A 79 1.12 -0.50 7.72
CA ILE A 79 -0.07 -0.06 7.00
C ILE A 79 -0.71 1.10 7.75
N ASP A 80 -0.80 2.27 7.11
CA ASP A 80 -1.27 3.47 7.77
C ASP A 80 -2.77 3.37 8.12
N SER A 81 -3.09 3.60 9.40
CA SER A 81 -4.49 3.65 9.85
C SER A 81 -5.24 4.83 9.21
N GLU A 82 -4.54 5.92 8.89
CA GLU A 82 -5.12 7.10 8.26
C GLU A 82 -5.71 6.77 6.88
N TRP A 83 -5.14 5.81 6.15
CA TRP A 83 -5.70 5.34 4.87
C TRP A 83 -7.09 4.72 5.07
N ILE A 84 -7.23 3.89 6.09
CA ILE A 84 -8.49 3.22 6.43
C ILE A 84 -9.53 4.25 6.90
N ASP A 85 -9.13 5.15 7.80
CA ASP A 85 -10.03 6.15 8.37
C ASP A 85 -10.46 7.20 7.33
N SER A 86 -9.56 7.57 6.41
CA SER A 86 -9.86 8.40 5.24
C SER A 86 -10.88 7.73 4.33
N LEU A 87 -10.76 6.44 4.01
CA LEU A 87 -11.78 5.75 3.21
C LEU A 87 -13.14 5.67 3.93
N LYS A 88 -13.15 5.41 5.24
CA LYS A 88 -14.37 5.34 6.05
C LYS A 88 -15.11 6.68 6.09
N ASN A 89 -14.40 7.80 6.07
CA ASN A 89 -14.99 9.14 6.13
C ASN A 89 -15.24 9.78 4.75
N GLY A 90 -14.95 9.06 3.66
CA GLY A 90 -15.10 9.55 2.29
C GLY A 90 -13.98 10.49 1.82
N GLY A 91 -12.82 10.49 2.48
CA GLY A 91 -11.66 11.32 2.14
C GLY A 91 -11.75 12.77 2.64
N ILE A 92 -12.66 13.03 3.58
CA ILE A 92 -12.93 14.37 4.11
C ILE A 92 -11.91 14.68 5.20
N SER A 93 -11.22 15.81 5.07
CA SER A 93 -10.28 16.29 6.08
C SER A 93 -10.98 16.58 7.41
N SER A 94 -10.31 16.25 8.52
CA SER A 94 -10.74 16.53 9.89
C SER A 94 -9.52 16.87 10.76
N GLN A 95 -9.74 17.12 12.06
CA GLN A 95 -8.65 17.41 13.00
C GLN A 95 -7.61 16.27 13.14
N TYR A 96 -7.93 15.04 12.74
CA TYR A 96 -7.06 13.86 12.86
C TYR A 96 -6.79 13.14 11.54
N ILE A 97 -7.41 13.58 10.44
CA ILE A 97 -7.32 12.91 9.13
C ILE A 97 -7.11 14.00 8.09
N ARG A 98 -6.02 13.89 7.33
CA ARG A 98 -5.71 14.81 6.23
C ARG A 98 -6.68 14.61 5.06
N SER A 99 -6.70 15.54 4.12
CA SER A 99 -7.50 15.33 2.91
C SER A 99 -6.98 14.12 2.14
N ARG A 100 -7.87 13.41 1.44
CA ARG A 100 -7.46 12.25 0.65
C ARG A 100 -6.34 12.56 -0.35
N GLN A 101 -6.38 13.73 -0.99
CA GLN A 101 -5.37 14.14 -1.95
C GLN A 101 -4.00 14.33 -1.30
N GLU A 102 -3.91 14.97 -0.13
CA GLU A 102 -2.64 15.15 0.60
C GLU A 102 -2.01 13.80 0.96
N ILE A 103 -2.82 12.83 1.39
CA ILE A 103 -2.33 11.48 1.74
C ILE A 103 -1.83 10.75 0.48
N ILE A 104 -2.52 10.91 -0.66
CA ILE A 104 -2.08 10.33 -1.94
C ILE A 104 -0.78 10.97 -2.40
N ASP A 105 -0.66 12.30 -2.34
CA ASP A 105 0.53 13.02 -2.75
C ASP A 105 1.75 12.60 -1.92
N ASP A 106 1.58 12.43 -0.60
CA ASP A 106 2.63 11.93 0.29
C ASP A 106 3.03 10.48 -0.02
N PHE A 107 2.05 9.61 -0.31
CA PHE A 107 2.32 8.23 -0.73
C PHE A 107 3.15 8.21 -2.03
N VAL A 108 2.75 8.99 -3.03
CA VAL A 108 3.48 9.10 -4.30
C VAL A 108 4.88 9.68 -4.06
N LEU A 109 5.00 10.72 -3.25
CA LEU A 109 6.28 11.35 -2.93
C LEU A 109 7.23 10.37 -2.24
N TYR A 110 6.72 9.51 -1.37
CA TYR A 110 7.51 8.49 -0.68
C TYR A 110 8.05 7.43 -1.64
N TYR A 111 7.24 6.99 -2.61
CA TYR A 111 7.60 5.86 -3.49
C TYR A 111 8.15 6.25 -4.87
N LYS A 112 8.06 7.52 -5.30
CA LYS A 112 8.46 7.95 -6.66
C LYS A 112 9.91 7.63 -7.02
N ASP A 113 10.81 7.68 -6.03
CA ASP A 113 12.25 7.45 -6.20
C ASP A 113 12.67 6.14 -5.51
N PHE A 114 11.72 5.24 -5.22
CA PHE A 114 11.99 3.98 -4.54
C PHE A 114 12.91 3.10 -5.40
N GLN A 115 14.01 2.66 -4.80
CA GLN A 115 14.94 1.69 -5.37
C GLN A 115 15.18 0.60 -4.33
N ALA A 116 15.06 -0.66 -4.74
CA ALA A 116 15.47 -1.76 -3.88
C ALA A 116 16.99 -1.70 -3.71
N GLU A 117 17.48 -1.86 -2.48
CA GLU A 117 18.92 -2.01 -2.27
C GLU A 117 19.43 -3.23 -3.07
N GLU A 118 20.52 -3.05 -3.82
CA GLU A 118 21.23 -4.19 -4.41
C GLU A 118 21.91 -4.95 -3.26
N GLU A 119 21.61 -6.25 -3.13
CA GLU A 119 22.41 -7.13 -2.27
C GLU A 119 23.84 -7.18 -2.84
N GLY A 120 24.74 -6.38 -2.27
CA GLY A 120 26.19 -6.57 -2.41
C GLY A 120 27.01 -5.34 -2.83
N LEU A 121 27.36 -4.49 -1.87
CA LEU A 121 28.68 -3.83 -1.80
C LEU A 121 29.10 -3.71 -0.33
N GLU A 122 29.50 -4.83 0.26
CA GLU A 122 30.51 -4.88 1.33
C GLU A 122 31.69 -5.75 0.88
#